data_AF-S8AD41-F1
#
_entry.id   AF-S8AD41-F1
#
_cell.length_a   1.000
_cell.length_b   1.000
_cell.length_c   1.000
_cell.angle_alpha   90.00
_cell.angle_beta   90.00
_cell.angle_gamma   90.00
#
_symmetry.space_group_name_H-M   'P 1'
#
loop_
_entity.id
_entity.type
_entity.pdbx_description
1 polymer ?
#
loop_
_entity_poly.entity_id
_entity_poly.type
_entity_poly.pdbx_seq_one_letter_code
_entity_poly.pdbx_strand_id
1 'polypeptide(L)'
;MNRSHAVSEKHACVMDEPTQNPRSYKRQKHGKTTDDEETDSGSSRAETPPSLVAQAAAAGSSKTSSSMAEKSTGTTNLVPVKRNAFAELMAKKPKPPPEPAKPPKSSTSYFLNNDPRSGLAVYLKDPTSCPPGTILFYNDDFVVIKDAFPKATVHALILPRDIAITHLQPIEVLNSNPTLLASLREIANQTRDLLVKELQRIHRNSSKTEQIREKAFEALERRAISEPGFDPDSDEAMATLPPHRDWASTLKIGVHARPSMSNLHIHIISEDMHSPAMKRRVHFNSFNSKFFVNLDEFPLDKDDVRIPGVSKGATNLFIKGDMVCWRCKRNFKNQFKQLKEHLEMEYDAWSTV
;
A
#
# COMPACT_ATOMS: atom_id res chain seq x y z
N MET A 1 49.07 -32.88 28.09
CA MET A 1 48.15 -33.90 27.51
C MET A 1 47.23 -34.44 28.60
N ASN A 2 46.06 -34.98 28.23
CA ASN A 2 45.24 -36.07 28.83
C ASN A 2 45.37 -36.45 30.34
N ARG A 3 44.31 -36.83 31.07
CA ARG A 3 42.84 -36.81 30.78
C ARG A 3 42.01 -37.01 32.08
N SER A 4 40.95 -36.21 32.21
CA SER A 4 39.57 -36.52 32.69
C SER A 4 39.29 -37.49 33.86
N HIS A 5 38.50 -36.98 34.82
CA HIS A 5 37.62 -37.75 35.72
C HIS A 5 36.43 -38.39 34.96
N ALA A 6 35.82 -39.44 35.55
CA ALA A 6 34.39 -39.45 35.95
C ALA A 6 34.05 -40.71 36.78
N VAL A 7 33.10 -40.59 37.72
CA VAL A 7 32.51 -41.71 38.49
C VAL A 7 31.01 -41.74 38.23
N SER A 8 30.39 -42.92 38.29
CA SER A 8 28.95 -43.15 38.09
C SER A 8 28.22 -43.26 39.42
N GLU A 9 26.98 -42.74 39.51
CA GLU A 9 25.93 -43.45 40.22
C GLU A 9 24.51 -43.05 39.77
N LYS A 10 23.50 -43.80 40.22
CA LYS A 10 22.07 -43.66 39.89
C LYS A 10 21.25 -43.62 41.17
N HIS A 11 20.02 -43.08 41.12
CA HIS A 11 18.91 -43.55 41.97
C HIS A 11 17.55 -43.30 41.30
N ALA A 12 16.58 -44.16 41.63
CA ALA A 12 15.13 -44.00 41.41
C ALA A 12 14.45 -44.06 42.81
N CYS A 13 13.14 -43.97 43.04
CA CYS A 13 11.94 -43.87 42.21
C CYS A 13 10.94 -42.93 42.94
N VAL A 14 9.70 -42.67 42.52
CA VAL A 14 8.44 -43.42 42.80
C VAL A 14 7.27 -42.57 42.26
N MET A 15 6.10 -43.17 41.97
CA MET A 15 4.87 -42.46 41.55
C MET A 15 3.79 -42.48 42.64
N ASP A 16 2.75 -41.64 42.55
CA ASP A 16 1.35 -42.04 42.83
C ASP A 16 0.28 -40.97 42.47
N GLU A 17 -0.92 -41.47 42.14
CA GLU A 17 -2.25 -40.83 42.03
C GLU A 17 -3.29 -41.91 42.42
N PRO A 18 -4.63 -41.71 42.56
CA PRO A 18 -5.47 -40.53 42.28
C PRO A 18 -6.42 -40.16 43.46
N THR A 19 -7.41 -39.26 43.27
CA THR A 19 -8.86 -39.56 43.53
C THR A 19 -9.86 -38.40 43.28
N GLN A 20 -10.84 -38.69 42.39
CA GLN A 20 -12.30 -38.47 42.46
C GLN A 20 -12.99 -37.17 42.98
N ASN A 21 -14.22 -36.95 42.50
CA ASN A 21 -15.07 -35.75 42.60
C ASN A 21 -16.50 -36.13 43.05
N PRO A 22 -17.23 -35.28 43.81
CA PRO A 22 -18.70 -35.25 43.67
C PRO A 22 -19.36 -33.86 43.47
N ARG A 23 -20.41 -33.92 42.65
CA ARG A 23 -21.57 -33.00 42.44
C ARG A 23 -22.21 -32.48 43.75
N SER A 24 -23.03 -31.41 43.82
CA SER A 24 -23.49 -30.34 42.90
C SER A 24 -24.48 -29.39 43.65
N TYR A 25 -24.79 -28.17 43.15
CA TYR A 25 -26.18 -27.63 42.94
C TYR A 25 -26.31 -26.09 42.78
N LYS A 26 -27.13 -25.66 41.79
CA LYS A 26 -27.95 -24.41 41.71
C LYS A 26 -27.25 -23.01 41.77
N ARG A 27 -27.88 -21.88 41.40
CA ARG A 27 -28.76 -21.51 40.25
C ARG A 27 -28.97 -19.97 40.22
N GLN A 28 -28.68 -19.32 39.08
CA GLN A 28 -29.15 -17.97 38.66
C GLN A 28 -28.91 -16.72 39.55
N LYS A 29 -28.22 -15.71 38.98
CA LYS A 29 -28.81 -14.47 38.42
C LYS A 29 -27.73 -13.78 37.55
N HIS A 30 -27.92 -13.63 36.25
CA HIS A 30 -28.44 -12.38 35.64
C HIS A 30 -27.68 -11.11 36.08
N GLY A 31 -26.50 -10.90 35.49
CA GLY A 31 -25.89 -9.57 35.28
C GLY A 31 -25.74 -9.38 33.77
N LYS A 32 -26.23 -8.27 33.22
CA LYS A 32 -26.24 -8.00 31.77
C LYS A 32 -25.03 -7.16 31.38
N THR A 33 -23.94 -7.80 30.97
CA THR A 33 -22.91 -7.14 30.15
C THR A 33 -23.40 -7.07 28.71
N THR A 34 -23.17 -5.93 28.06
CA THR A 34 -23.39 -5.76 26.62
C THR A 34 -22.07 -5.99 25.92
N ASP A 35 -21.82 -7.24 25.55
CA ASP A 35 -20.69 -7.60 24.70
C ASP A 35 -21.07 -7.30 23.24
N ASP A 36 -20.49 -6.23 22.68
CA ASP A 36 -20.66 -5.87 21.27
C ASP A 36 -19.89 -6.87 20.38
N GLU A 37 -20.59 -7.89 19.87
CA GLU A 37 -20.04 -8.83 18.87
C GLU A 37 -19.77 -8.12 17.52
N GLU A 38 -18.64 -7.43 17.41
CA GLU A 38 -18.15 -6.91 16.14
C GLU A 38 -17.78 -8.08 15.21
N THR A 39 -18.70 -8.43 14.32
CA THR A 39 -18.58 -9.58 13.40
C THR A 39 -17.59 -9.30 12.27
N ASP A 40 -16.29 -9.46 12.57
CA ASP A 40 -15.16 -9.41 11.62
C ASP A 40 -15.22 -10.54 10.56
N SER A 41 -16.16 -10.35 9.62
CA SER A 41 -16.28 -11.15 8.41
C SER A 41 -15.01 -10.95 7.58
N GLY A 42 -14.31 -12.05 7.30
CA GLY A 42 -12.93 -12.04 6.79
C GLY A 42 -12.75 -11.57 5.33
N SER A 43 -13.65 -10.73 4.82
CA SER A 43 -13.52 -10.07 3.53
C SER A 43 -12.98 -8.67 3.77
N SER A 44 -11.67 -8.49 3.55
CA SER A 44 -11.04 -7.17 3.59
C SER A 44 -11.56 -6.32 2.41
N ARG A 45 -12.67 -5.60 2.63
CA ARG A 45 -13.21 -4.63 1.68
C ARG A 45 -12.09 -3.67 1.27
N ALA A 46 -11.76 -3.69 -0.01
CA ALA A 46 -10.70 -2.86 -0.58
C ALA A 46 -11.03 -1.37 -0.36
N GLU A 47 -10.04 -0.62 0.12
CA GLU A 47 -10.09 0.83 0.19
C GLU A 47 -9.71 1.34 -1.21
N THR A 48 -10.71 1.67 -2.05
CA THR A 48 -10.50 2.14 -3.42
C THR A 48 -9.78 3.50 -3.40
N PRO A 49 -8.74 3.72 -4.24
CA PRO A 49 -8.08 5.03 -4.33
C PRO A 49 -9.06 6.12 -4.78
N PRO A 50 -8.81 7.40 -4.42
CA PRO A 50 -9.72 8.51 -4.73
C PRO A 50 -9.90 8.71 -6.25
N SER A 51 -11.15 8.92 -6.66
CA SER A 51 -11.51 9.09 -8.08
C SER A 51 -11.05 10.44 -8.65
N LEU A 52 -10.36 10.41 -9.79
CA LEU A 52 -9.73 11.56 -10.45
C LEU A 52 -10.70 12.56 -11.12
N VAL A 53 -12.01 12.46 -10.87
CA VAL A 53 -13.06 13.18 -11.63
C VAL A 53 -13.76 14.28 -10.81
N ALA A 54 -13.28 14.58 -9.60
CA ALA A 54 -13.99 15.43 -8.62
C ALA A 54 -13.22 16.68 -8.16
N GLN A 55 -12.68 17.49 -9.09
CA GLN A 55 -12.19 18.86 -8.77
C GLN A 55 -11.99 19.76 -10.02
N ALA A 56 -13.09 20.27 -10.60
CA ALA A 56 -13.04 21.24 -11.70
C ALA A 56 -14.33 22.08 -11.85
N ALA A 57 -14.75 22.82 -10.82
CA ALA A 57 -15.99 23.64 -10.87
C ALA A 57 -16.00 24.83 -9.88
N ALA A 58 -15.13 25.83 -10.05
CA ALA A 58 -15.05 26.99 -9.15
C ALA A 58 -14.61 28.33 -9.81
N ALA A 59 -15.09 28.61 -11.02
CA ALA A 59 -15.07 29.94 -11.65
C ALA A 59 -16.17 29.97 -12.74
N GLY A 60 -16.81 31.09 -13.08
CA GLY A 60 -16.62 32.47 -12.62
C GLY A 60 -17.15 33.43 -13.69
N SER A 61 -18.47 33.55 -13.83
CA SER A 61 -19.10 34.18 -15.00
C SER A 61 -18.88 35.70 -15.08
N SER A 62 -18.32 36.16 -16.19
CA SER A 62 -18.45 37.54 -16.68
C SER A 62 -18.74 37.54 -18.19
N LYS A 63 -19.62 38.43 -18.64
CA LYS A 63 -20.00 38.63 -20.04
C LYS A 63 -20.05 40.12 -20.36
N THR A 64 -19.52 40.53 -21.50
CA THR A 64 -19.73 41.84 -22.12
C THR A 64 -19.75 41.72 -23.65
N SER A 65 -20.56 42.59 -24.29
CA SER A 65 -20.53 43.09 -25.69
C SER A 65 -19.75 42.35 -26.81
N SER A 66 -20.28 42.18 -28.04
CA SER A 66 -21.63 42.50 -28.60
C SER A 66 -22.08 41.52 -29.72
N SER A 67 -22.46 41.78 -30.98
CA SER A 67 -22.45 42.94 -31.91
C SER A 67 -23.59 42.87 -32.96
N MET A 68 -23.74 43.90 -33.79
CA MET A 68 -24.68 44.08 -34.93
C MET A 68 -24.10 43.61 -36.29
N ALA A 69 -24.81 43.50 -37.43
CA ALA A 69 -26.24 43.28 -37.79
C ALA A 69 -26.41 43.19 -39.34
N GLU A 70 -27.66 42.96 -39.83
CA GLU A 70 -28.19 43.29 -41.18
C GLU A 70 -27.66 42.47 -42.42
N LYS A 71 -28.35 42.34 -43.59
CA LYS A 71 -29.70 42.77 -44.05
C LYS A 71 -30.21 41.94 -45.27
N SER A 72 -31.55 41.94 -45.45
CA SER A 72 -32.33 41.81 -46.72
C SER A 72 -32.14 40.53 -47.59
N THR A 73 -32.98 40.17 -48.58
CA THR A 73 -34.31 40.60 -49.13
C THR A 73 -35.27 39.37 -49.16
N GLY A 74 -36.55 39.36 -49.58
CA GLY A 74 -37.50 40.39 -50.01
C GLY A 74 -38.74 39.81 -50.73
N THR A 75 -39.81 39.54 -49.95
CA THR A 75 -41.25 39.66 -50.31
C THR A 75 -41.82 39.09 -51.62
N THR A 76 -42.76 38.13 -51.51
CA THR A 76 -44.09 38.20 -52.17
C THR A 76 -45.16 37.57 -51.25
N ASN A 77 -46.44 37.97 -51.41
CA ASN A 77 -47.54 37.67 -50.48
C ASN A 77 -48.50 36.59 -50.98
N LEU A 78 -49.11 35.81 -50.07
CA LEU A 78 -50.54 35.46 -50.13
C LEU A 78 -51.18 35.36 -48.73
N VAL A 79 -52.51 35.53 -48.71
CA VAL A 79 -53.40 35.90 -47.58
C VAL A 79 -53.51 34.81 -46.48
N PRO A 80 -53.75 35.16 -45.19
CA PRO A 80 -53.45 34.26 -44.07
C PRO A 80 -54.61 33.37 -43.60
N VAL A 81 -54.27 32.12 -43.26
CA VAL A 81 -55.09 31.25 -42.39
C VAL A 81 -54.64 31.46 -40.93
N LYS A 82 -55.59 31.68 -40.02
CA LYS A 82 -55.31 31.88 -38.58
C LYS A 82 -54.71 30.60 -37.97
N ARG A 83 -53.42 30.62 -37.63
CA ARG A 83 -52.80 29.60 -36.77
C ARG A 83 -53.25 29.80 -35.32
N ASN A 84 -53.94 28.81 -34.76
CA ASN A 84 -54.29 28.80 -33.34
C ASN A 84 -53.08 28.33 -32.52
N ALA A 85 -52.53 29.19 -31.66
CA ALA A 85 -51.25 28.95 -30.95
C ALA A 85 -51.21 27.64 -30.12
N PHE A 86 -52.35 27.15 -29.65
CA PHE A 86 -52.45 25.86 -28.94
C PHE A 86 -52.11 24.63 -29.80
N ALA A 87 -52.32 24.69 -31.12
CA ALA A 87 -52.00 23.58 -32.01
C ALA A 87 -50.48 23.43 -32.23
N GLU A 88 -49.75 24.55 -32.24
CA GLU A 88 -48.31 24.59 -32.48
C GLU A 88 -47.52 24.18 -31.22
N LEU A 89 -48.07 24.44 -30.02
CA LEU A 89 -47.52 24.01 -28.72
C LEU A 89 -47.59 22.49 -28.48
N MET A 90 -48.52 21.78 -29.11
CA MET A 90 -48.74 20.34 -28.91
C MET A 90 -48.19 19.47 -30.04
N ALA A 91 -47.58 20.07 -31.06
CA ALA A 91 -46.95 19.35 -32.15
C ALA A 91 -45.64 18.66 -31.69
N LYS A 92 -45.56 17.34 -31.88
CA LYS A 92 -44.31 16.59 -31.60
C LYS A 92 -43.21 17.09 -32.54
N LYS A 93 -42.11 17.61 -31.97
CA LYS A 93 -40.93 18.06 -32.74
C LYS A 93 -40.46 16.94 -33.68
N PRO A 94 -40.19 17.22 -34.97
CA PRO A 94 -39.59 16.23 -35.86
C PRO A 94 -38.23 15.79 -35.31
N LYS A 95 -37.91 14.50 -35.44
CA LYS A 95 -36.58 13.99 -35.06
C LYS A 95 -35.53 14.60 -36.01
N PRO A 96 -34.34 14.99 -35.50
CA PRO A 96 -33.22 15.32 -36.38
C PRO A 96 -32.82 14.09 -37.21
N PRO A 97 -32.15 14.28 -38.36
CA PRO A 97 -31.52 13.18 -39.10
C PRO A 97 -30.56 12.38 -38.20
N PRO A 98 -30.35 11.08 -38.46
CA PRO A 98 -29.34 10.32 -37.74
C PRO A 98 -27.95 10.94 -38.00
N GLU A 99 -27.22 11.25 -36.94
CA GLU A 99 -25.80 11.60 -37.05
C GLU A 99 -25.03 10.47 -37.76
N PRO A 100 -24.02 10.77 -38.59
CA PRO A 100 -23.13 9.74 -39.12
C PRO A 100 -22.50 8.97 -37.95
N ALA A 101 -22.41 7.65 -38.09
CA ALA A 101 -21.98 6.77 -37.01
C ALA A 101 -20.63 7.20 -36.45
N LYS A 102 -20.64 7.64 -35.18
CA LYS A 102 -19.41 7.97 -34.44
C LYS A 102 -18.49 6.75 -34.48
N PRO A 103 -17.19 6.91 -34.77
CA PRO A 103 -16.26 5.78 -34.83
C PRO A 103 -16.34 4.99 -33.51
N PRO A 104 -16.20 3.66 -33.56
CA PRO A 104 -16.43 2.82 -32.39
C PRO A 104 -15.57 3.33 -31.23
N LYS A 105 -16.24 3.72 -30.13
CA LYS A 105 -15.53 4.11 -28.91
C LYS A 105 -14.60 2.96 -28.55
N SER A 106 -13.29 3.19 -28.57
CA SER A 106 -12.29 2.17 -28.24
C SER A 106 -12.64 1.55 -26.90
N SER A 107 -13.13 0.31 -26.94
CA SER A 107 -13.63 -0.42 -25.78
C SER A 107 -12.44 -0.86 -24.96
N THR A 108 -11.91 0.06 -24.15
CA THR A 108 -10.81 -0.15 -23.20
C THR A 108 -11.32 -0.96 -21.99
N SER A 109 -12.03 -2.05 -22.24
CA SER A 109 -12.72 -2.87 -21.23
C SER A 109 -11.76 -3.59 -20.29
N TYR A 110 -10.56 -3.95 -20.78
CA TYR A 110 -9.53 -4.63 -19.97
C TYR A 110 -9.05 -3.82 -18.76
N PHE A 111 -8.87 -2.50 -18.90
CA PHE A 111 -8.46 -1.64 -17.78
C PHE A 111 -9.61 -1.22 -16.86
N LEU A 112 -10.86 -1.44 -17.29
CA LEU A 112 -12.08 -1.08 -16.57
C LEU A 112 -12.99 -2.31 -16.45
N ASN A 113 -12.42 -3.41 -15.94
CA ASN A 113 -13.21 -4.46 -15.33
C ASN A 113 -14.10 -3.84 -14.23
N ASN A 114 -15.39 -4.18 -14.18
CA ASN A 114 -16.34 -3.70 -13.15
C ASN A 114 -16.04 -4.25 -11.74
N ASP A 115 -14.87 -4.86 -11.52
CA ASP A 115 -14.39 -5.30 -10.22
C ASP A 115 -13.89 -4.09 -9.40
N PRO A 116 -14.51 -3.77 -8.24
CA PRO A 116 -14.09 -2.64 -7.40
C PRO A 116 -12.69 -2.79 -6.80
N ARG A 117 -12.08 -3.99 -6.88
CA ARG A 117 -10.67 -4.24 -6.49
C ARG A 117 -9.66 -3.94 -7.61
N SER A 118 -10.09 -3.62 -8.84
CA SER A 118 -9.20 -3.31 -9.97
C SER A 118 -8.77 -1.84 -10.04
N GLY A 119 -8.92 -1.09 -8.96
CA GLY A 119 -8.62 0.35 -8.89
C GLY A 119 -7.16 0.76 -9.12
N LEU A 120 -6.20 -0.18 -9.15
CA LEU A 120 -4.80 0.11 -9.50
C LEU A 120 -4.57 0.15 -11.03
N ALA A 121 -5.48 -0.39 -11.83
CA ALA A 121 -5.36 -0.41 -13.30
C ALA A 121 -5.26 1.00 -13.93
N VAL A 122 -5.74 2.03 -13.23
CA VAL A 122 -5.61 3.44 -13.60
C VAL A 122 -4.15 3.84 -13.82
N TYR A 123 -3.24 3.40 -12.95
CA TYR A 123 -1.81 3.75 -12.99
C TYR A 123 -1.05 3.07 -14.14
N LEU A 124 -1.55 1.94 -14.64
CA LEU A 124 -0.87 1.14 -15.67
C LEU A 124 -0.98 1.73 -17.09
N LYS A 125 -2.12 2.39 -17.37
CA LYS A 125 -2.48 2.84 -18.73
C LYS A 125 -1.68 4.06 -19.17
N ASP A 126 -1.68 5.11 -18.36
CA ASP A 126 -0.98 6.36 -18.63
C ASP A 126 -0.45 6.96 -17.32
N PRO A 127 0.80 6.63 -16.94
CA PRO A 127 1.45 7.21 -15.77
C PRO A 127 1.49 8.75 -15.80
N THR A 128 1.62 9.37 -16.98
CA THR A 128 1.73 10.83 -17.11
C THR A 128 0.43 11.57 -16.77
N SER A 129 -0.72 10.88 -16.87
CA SER A 129 -2.04 11.42 -16.50
C SER A 129 -2.33 11.45 -14.99
N CYS A 130 -1.47 10.86 -14.15
CA CYS A 130 -1.71 10.71 -12.71
C CYS A 130 -1.32 11.99 -11.93
N PRO A 131 -1.92 12.24 -10.75
CA PRO A 131 -1.61 13.45 -9.97
C PRO A 131 -0.13 13.53 -9.55
N PRO A 132 0.49 14.73 -9.55
CA PRO A 132 1.88 14.93 -9.15
C PRO A 132 2.22 14.29 -7.79
N GLY A 133 3.37 13.62 -7.70
CA GLY A 133 3.84 12.94 -6.50
C GLY A 133 3.20 11.58 -6.19
N THR A 134 2.22 11.13 -6.99
CA THR A 134 1.63 9.78 -6.85
C THR A 134 2.60 8.70 -7.34
N ILE A 135 3.24 8.93 -8.48
CA ILE A 135 4.26 8.06 -9.07
C ILE A 135 5.63 8.48 -8.55
N LEU A 136 6.47 7.47 -8.25
CA LEU A 136 7.89 7.65 -7.96
C LEU A 136 8.69 7.65 -9.27
N PHE A 137 8.50 6.59 -10.08
CA PHE A 137 9.07 6.43 -11.41
C PHE A 137 8.32 5.32 -12.17
N TYR A 138 8.58 5.19 -13.48
CA TYR A 138 8.06 4.11 -14.32
C TYR A 138 9.00 3.84 -15.50
N ASN A 139 8.86 2.67 -16.10
CA ASN A 139 9.45 2.30 -17.39
C ASN A 139 8.41 1.51 -18.22
N ASP A 140 8.83 0.80 -19.27
CA ASP A 140 7.91 0.05 -20.13
C ASP A 140 7.31 -1.19 -19.45
N ASP A 141 7.99 -1.79 -18.48
CA ASP A 141 7.57 -3.00 -17.76
C ASP A 141 6.87 -2.74 -16.43
N PHE A 142 7.18 -1.63 -15.74
CA PHE A 142 6.73 -1.35 -14.37
C PHE A 142 6.30 0.10 -14.15
N VAL A 143 5.32 0.31 -13.27
CA VAL A 143 4.99 1.60 -12.66
C VAL A 143 5.18 1.51 -11.16
N VAL A 144 5.88 2.46 -10.55
CA VAL A 144 6.11 2.50 -9.10
C VAL A 144 5.39 3.71 -8.50
N ILE A 145 4.47 3.46 -7.57
CA ILE A 145 3.62 4.48 -6.94
C ILE A 145 3.75 4.50 -5.43
N LYS A 146 3.41 5.62 -4.80
CA LYS A 146 3.10 5.67 -3.35
C LYS A 146 1.75 4.98 -3.11
N ASP A 147 1.62 4.19 -2.05
CA ASP A 147 0.31 3.64 -1.65
C ASP A 147 -0.58 4.79 -1.15
N ALA A 148 -1.81 4.88 -1.64
CA ALA A 148 -2.76 5.96 -1.31
C ALA A 148 -3.27 5.90 0.15
N PHE A 149 -3.09 4.78 0.83
CA PHE A 149 -3.44 4.54 2.23
C PHE A 149 -2.24 3.90 2.95
N PRO A 150 -1.09 4.58 3.02
CA PRO A 150 0.20 3.98 3.39
C PRO A 150 0.12 3.34 4.79
N LYS A 151 0.67 2.13 4.97
CA LYS A 151 0.49 1.35 6.21
C LYS A 151 1.67 1.47 7.19
N ALA A 152 2.67 2.27 6.83
CA ALA A 152 3.84 2.67 7.61
C ALA A 152 4.32 4.05 7.11
N THR A 153 5.40 4.58 7.70
CA THR A 153 6.01 5.87 7.38
C THR A 153 6.32 6.05 5.89
N VAL A 154 6.88 5.02 5.24
CA VAL A 154 6.92 4.91 3.77
C VAL A 154 6.26 3.63 3.29
N HIS A 155 5.45 3.73 2.23
CA HIS A 155 4.79 2.60 1.61
C HIS A 155 4.62 2.86 0.11
N ALA A 156 5.21 2.01 -0.73
CA ALA A 156 5.12 2.06 -2.19
C ALA A 156 4.63 0.71 -2.76
N LEU A 157 4.08 0.78 -3.97
CA LEU A 157 3.63 -0.37 -4.76
C LEU A 157 4.37 -0.37 -6.10
N ILE A 158 5.01 -1.49 -6.43
CA ILE A 158 5.52 -1.78 -7.78
C ILE A 158 4.43 -2.55 -8.51
N LEU A 159 4.02 -2.05 -9.68
CA LEU A 159 2.95 -2.59 -10.51
C LEU A 159 3.52 -3.03 -11.88
N PRO A 160 3.58 -4.33 -12.19
CA PRO A 160 3.88 -4.80 -13.54
C PRO A 160 2.83 -4.33 -14.55
N ARG A 161 3.27 -3.85 -15.71
CA ARG A 161 2.43 -3.28 -16.78
C ARG A 161 1.84 -4.33 -17.71
N ASP A 162 2.38 -5.55 -17.72
CA ASP A 162 1.80 -6.67 -18.47
C ASP A 162 0.39 -7.03 -17.95
N ILE A 163 -0.58 -6.89 -18.85
CA ILE A 163 -2.00 -7.12 -18.61
C ILE A 163 -2.29 -8.63 -18.48
N ALA A 164 -1.47 -9.51 -19.09
CA ALA A 164 -1.67 -10.95 -19.01
C ALA A 164 -1.45 -11.48 -17.59
N ILE A 165 -0.45 -10.96 -16.87
CA ILE A 165 -0.18 -11.33 -15.47
C ILE A 165 -0.92 -10.48 -14.43
N THR A 166 -1.44 -9.28 -14.80
CA THR A 166 -1.95 -8.32 -13.80
C THR A 166 -3.07 -8.89 -12.92
N HIS A 167 -3.88 -9.84 -13.40
CA HIS A 167 -4.99 -10.41 -12.62
C HIS A 167 -4.72 -11.82 -12.03
N LEU A 168 -3.49 -12.33 -12.11
CA LEU A 168 -3.10 -13.65 -11.59
C LEU A 168 -2.71 -13.59 -10.09
N GLN A 169 -2.57 -14.75 -9.44
CA GLN A 169 -2.15 -14.78 -8.03
C GLN A 169 -0.65 -14.44 -7.90
N PRO A 170 -0.24 -13.53 -6.99
CA PRO A 170 1.15 -13.07 -6.92
C PRO A 170 2.16 -14.21 -6.71
N ILE A 171 1.87 -15.15 -5.81
CA ILE A 171 2.77 -16.29 -5.52
C ILE A 171 2.91 -17.22 -6.74
N GLU A 172 1.82 -17.45 -7.48
CA GLU A 172 1.80 -18.28 -8.68
C GLU A 172 2.68 -17.67 -9.80
N VAL A 173 2.53 -16.35 -10.01
CA VAL A 173 3.33 -15.59 -11.00
C VAL A 173 4.81 -15.60 -10.63
N LEU A 174 5.16 -15.30 -9.38
CA LEU A 174 6.56 -15.21 -8.94
C LEU A 174 7.25 -16.59 -8.87
N ASN A 175 6.52 -17.66 -8.57
CA ASN A 175 7.05 -19.03 -8.65
C ASN A 175 7.26 -19.51 -10.09
N SER A 176 6.42 -19.06 -11.04
CA SER A 176 6.38 -19.63 -12.39
C SER A 176 7.19 -18.83 -13.43
N ASN A 177 7.53 -17.56 -13.15
CA ASN A 177 8.22 -16.68 -14.08
C ASN A 177 9.55 -16.14 -13.49
N PRO A 178 10.68 -16.87 -13.65
CA PRO A 178 11.96 -16.46 -13.09
C PRO A 178 12.53 -15.19 -13.73
N THR A 179 12.22 -14.92 -15.00
CA THR A 179 12.66 -13.69 -15.70
C THR A 179 12.00 -12.46 -15.07
N LEU A 180 10.68 -12.50 -14.88
CA LEU A 180 9.95 -11.43 -14.18
C LEU A 180 10.43 -11.28 -12.74
N LEU A 181 10.70 -12.38 -12.02
CA LEU A 181 11.23 -12.32 -10.65
C LEU A 181 12.61 -11.63 -10.60
N ALA A 182 13.47 -11.83 -11.59
CA ALA A 182 14.76 -11.14 -11.69
C ALA A 182 14.58 -9.63 -11.92
N SER A 183 13.77 -9.22 -12.92
CA SER A 183 13.48 -7.81 -13.18
C SER A 183 12.75 -7.13 -12.01
N LEU A 184 11.89 -7.85 -11.29
CA LEU A 184 11.24 -7.36 -10.08
C LEU A 184 12.22 -7.13 -8.92
N ARG A 185 13.28 -7.95 -8.80
CA ARG A 185 14.33 -7.72 -7.80
C ARG A 185 15.17 -6.49 -8.13
N GLU A 186 15.42 -6.23 -9.42
CA GLU A 186 16.10 -5.00 -9.86
C GLU A 186 15.27 -3.74 -9.58
N ILE A 187 14.01 -3.69 -10.06
CA ILE A 187 13.13 -2.53 -9.84
C ILE A 187 12.81 -2.32 -8.35
N ALA A 188 12.80 -3.40 -7.54
CA ALA A 188 12.66 -3.32 -6.10
C ALA A 188 13.88 -2.74 -5.38
N ASN A 189 15.10 -3.07 -5.82
CA ASN A 189 16.32 -2.41 -5.32
C ASN A 189 16.29 -0.91 -5.65
N GLN A 190 16.01 -0.54 -6.90
CA GLN A 190 15.89 0.87 -7.31
C GLN A 190 14.83 1.63 -6.48
N THR A 191 13.68 1.01 -6.22
CA THR A 191 12.61 1.58 -5.39
C THR A 191 13.02 1.70 -3.92
N ARG A 192 13.65 0.66 -3.36
CA ARG A 192 14.19 0.65 -1.98
C ARG A 192 15.15 1.81 -1.78
N ASP A 193 16.07 2.04 -2.73
CA ASP A 193 17.11 3.06 -2.62
C ASP A 193 16.52 4.49 -2.70
N LEU A 194 15.37 4.67 -3.36
CA LEU A 194 14.58 5.91 -3.29
C LEU A 194 13.86 6.07 -1.94
N LEU A 195 13.29 4.99 -1.39
CA LEU A 195 12.62 5.04 -0.08
C LEU A 195 13.59 5.18 1.10
N VAL A 196 14.83 4.69 0.98
CA VAL A 196 15.93 4.98 1.91
C VAL A 196 16.19 6.48 1.97
N LYS A 197 16.29 7.15 0.82
CA LYS A 197 16.49 8.61 0.73
C LYS A 197 15.29 9.38 1.29
N GLU A 198 14.06 8.89 1.11
CA GLU A 198 12.86 9.48 1.70
C GLU A 198 12.82 9.30 3.23
N LEU A 199 13.19 8.12 3.76
CA LEU A 199 13.33 7.89 5.21
C LEU A 199 14.42 8.77 5.83
N GLN A 200 15.59 8.88 5.19
CA GLN A 200 16.63 9.82 5.58
C GLN A 200 16.11 11.26 5.59
N ARG A 201 15.39 11.70 4.55
CA ARG A 201 14.80 13.05 4.46
C ARG A 201 13.76 13.30 5.57
N ILE A 202 12.97 12.30 5.95
CA ILE A 202 11.98 12.40 7.03
C ILE A 202 12.67 12.45 8.41
N HIS A 203 13.69 11.62 8.63
CA HIS A 203 14.30 11.41 9.94
C HIS A 203 15.63 12.16 10.18
N ARG A 204 16.15 12.94 9.21
CA ARG A 204 17.40 13.74 9.32
C ARG A 204 17.52 14.51 10.63
N ASN A 205 16.40 15.08 11.08
CA ASN A 205 16.35 15.89 12.30
C ASN A 205 16.05 15.08 13.58
N SER A 206 15.52 13.85 13.47
CA SER A 206 15.14 13.01 14.63
C SER A 206 16.18 11.95 15.00
N SER A 207 16.81 11.33 14.00
CA SER A 207 17.84 10.30 14.18
C SER A 207 19.11 10.90 14.77
N LYS A 208 19.65 10.27 15.82
CA LYS A 208 20.93 10.65 16.41
C LYS A 208 22.07 10.26 15.46
N THR A 209 21.99 9.12 14.78
CA THR A 209 22.96 8.70 13.77
C THR A 209 23.07 9.72 12.64
N GLU A 210 21.96 10.15 12.04
CA GLU A 210 22.00 11.16 10.97
C GLU A 210 22.52 12.52 11.50
N GLN A 211 22.07 12.98 12.68
CA GLN A 211 22.62 14.19 13.31
C GLN A 211 24.14 14.12 13.61
N ILE A 212 24.66 12.94 13.95
CA ILE A 212 26.10 12.73 14.20
C ILE A 212 26.89 12.81 12.89
N ARG A 213 26.38 12.22 11.80
CA ARG A 213 26.99 12.31 10.47
C ARG A 213 26.95 13.73 9.92
N GLU A 214 25.82 14.44 10.08
CA GLU A 214 25.67 15.85 9.68
C GLU A 214 26.72 16.74 10.37
N LYS A 215 26.87 16.63 11.70
CA LYS A 215 27.85 17.41 12.47
C LYS A 215 29.30 17.09 12.11
N ALA A 216 29.57 15.88 11.62
CA ALA A 216 30.88 15.51 11.08
C ALA A 216 31.10 16.17 9.71
N PHE A 217 30.09 16.21 8.83
CA PHE A 217 30.15 16.91 7.55
C PHE A 217 30.35 18.42 7.73
N GLU A 218 29.55 19.07 8.59
CA GLU A 218 29.74 20.46 9.01
C GLU A 218 31.16 20.73 9.57
N ALA A 219 31.83 19.73 10.13
CA ALA A 219 33.21 19.85 10.62
C ALA A 219 34.24 19.77 9.48
N LEU A 220 34.00 18.98 8.43
CA LEU A 220 34.83 18.96 7.22
C LEU A 220 34.69 20.27 6.43
N GLU A 221 33.47 20.80 6.26
CA GLU A 221 33.24 22.11 5.63
C GLU A 221 33.97 23.23 6.37
N ARG A 222 33.84 23.28 7.71
CA ARG A 222 34.57 24.26 8.53
C ARG A 222 36.08 24.07 8.44
N ARG A 223 36.57 22.83 8.32
CA ARG A 223 37.99 22.53 8.11
C ARG A 223 38.49 23.12 6.79
N ALA A 224 37.74 22.97 5.69
CA ALA A 224 38.08 23.53 4.38
C ALA A 224 38.18 25.07 4.38
N ILE A 225 37.37 25.75 5.19
CA ILE A 225 37.46 27.21 5.39
C ILE A 225 38.76 27.59 6.15
N SER A 226 39.25 26.73 7.05
CA SER A 226 40.44 26.99 7.88
C SER A 226 41.77 26.47 7.34
N GLU A 227 41.75 25.46 6.47
CA GLU A 227 42.94 24.78 5.92
C GLU A 227 42.98 24.93 4.39
N PRO A 228 43.70 25.94 3.85
CA PRO A 228 43.79 26.14 2.41
C PRO A 228 44.36 24.93 1.68
N GLY A 229 43.60 24.36 0.75
CA GLY A 229 43.96 23.14 0.02
C GLY A 229 43.43 21.84 0.63
N PHE A 230 42.69 21.88 1.74
CA PHE A 230 41.85 20.75 2.16
C PHE A 230 40.56 20.71 1.33
N ASP A 231 40.32 19.57 0.67
CA ASP A 231 39.10 19.30 -0.09
C ASP A 231 38.13 18.47 0.78
N PRO A 232 36.97 19.02 1.19
CA PRO A 232 36.01 18.32 2.04
C PRO A 232 35.24 17.20 1.30
N ASP A 233 35.18 17.24 -0.03
CA ASP A 233 34.50 16.27 -0.89
C ASP A 233 35.44 15.13 -1.36
N SER A 234 36.72 15.19 -1.00
CA SER A 234 37.71 14.14 -1.31
C SER A 234 37.34 12.77 -0.72
N ASP A 235 37.73 11.69 -1.39
CA ASP A 235 37.46 10.31 -0.95
C ASP A 235 37.99 10.06 0.48
N GLU A 236 39.18 10.58 0.80
CA GLU A 236 39.76 10.50 2.15
C GLU A 236 38.95 11.27 3.20
N ALA A 237 38.44 12.46 2.87
CA ALA A 237 37.61 13.24 3.78
C ALA A 237 36.25 12.57 4.01
N MET A 238 35.59 12.14 2.93
CA MET A 238 34.29 11.48 2.96
C MET A 238 34.34 10.12 3.68
N ALA A 239 35.48 9.42 3.63
CA ALA A 239 35.74 8.19 4.38
C ALA A 239 35.85 8.40 5.91
N THR A 240 36.09 9.63 6.39
CA THR A 240 36.08 9.92 7.85
C THR A 240 34.68 10.07 8.43
N LEU A 241 33.65 10.24 7.60
CA LEU A 241 32.29 10.49 8.07
C LEU A 241 31.67 9.23 8.70
N PRO A 242 31.02 9.34 9.87
CA PRO A 242 30.25 8.24 10.46
C PRO A 242 29.25 7.68 9.44
N PRO A 243 29.06 6.34 9.37
CA PRO A 243 28.14 5.75 8.38
C PRO A 243 26.71 6.27 8.59
N HIS A 244 25.97 6.41 7.49
CA HIS A 244 24.52 6.59 7.57
C HIS A 244 23.88 5.43 8.34
N ARG A 245 22.70 5.66 8.92
CA ARG A 245 21.90 4.56 9.43
C ARG A 245 21.45 3.67 8.27
N ASP A 246 21.49 2.35 8.49
CA ASP A 246 20.98 1.38 7.52
C ASP A 246 19.43 1.37 7.52
N TRP A 247 18.85 2.34 6.82
CA TRP A 247 17.41 2.38 6.55
C TRP A 247 16.98 1.30 5.55
N ALA A 248 17.89 0.73 4.76
CA ALA A 248 17.58 -0.33 3.79
C ALA A 248 17.15 -1.61 4.50
N SER A 249 17.80 -1.94 5.64
CA SER A 249 17.40 -3.03 6.54
C SER A 249 15.99 -2.86 7.12
N THR A 250 15.47 -1.63 7.19
CA THR A 250 14.15 -1.32 7.76
C THR A 250 13.00 -1.34 6.74
N LEU A 251 13.25 -1.81 5.51
CA LEU A 251 12.27 -1.89 4.43
C LEU A 251 11.94 -3.36 4.08
N LYS A 252 10.68 -3.75 4.26
CA LYS A 252 10.15 -5.05 3.82
C LYS A 252 9.69 -4.97 2.38
N ILE A 253 10.12 -5.93 1.56
CA ILE A 253 9.82 -6.04 0.12
C ILE A 253 9.09 -7.37 -0.10
N GLY A 254 7.87 -7.37 -0.64
CA GLY A 254 7.12 -8.62 -0.77
C GLY A 254 5.68 -8.49 -1.25
N VAL A 255 4.96 -9.62 -1.24
CA VAL A 255 3.57 -9.74 -1.71
C VAL A 255 2.66 -10.31 -0.62
N HIS A 256 1.39 -9.95 -0.68
CA HIS A 256 0.35 -10.59 0.13
C HIS A 256 -0.06 -11.95 -0.47
N ALA A 257 -0.09 -12.99 0.36
CA ALA A 257 -0.51 -14.34 -0.02
C ALA A 257 -1.95 -14.41 -0.58
N ARG A 258 -2.81 -13.44 -0.24
CA ARG A 258 -4.11 -13.21 -0.90
C ARG A 258 -4.33 -11.70 -1.06
N PRO A 259 -4.11 -11.11 -2.25
CA PRO A 259 -4.11 -9.65 -2.41
C PRO A 259 -5.50 -9.02 -2.22
N SER A 260 -5.52 -7.80 -1.68
CA SER A 260 -6.72 -6.99 -1.42
C SER A 260 -7.24 -6.30 -2.69
N MET A 261 -6.35 -5.83 -3.55
CA MET A 261 -6.62 -5.38 -4.92
C MET A 261 -6.48 -6.55 -5.90
N SER A 262 -7.03 -6.43 -7.11
CA SER A 262 -7.00 -7.47 -8.15
C SER A 262 -5.91 -7.27 -9.20
N ASN A 263 -5.20 -6.15 -9.21
CA ASN A 263 -3.97 -6.00 -9.99
C ASN A 263 -2.77 -6.52 -9.19
N LEU A 264 -1.78 -7.11 -9.85
CA LEU A 264 -0.52 -7.56 -9.27
C LEU A 264 0.26 -6.35 -8.73
N HIS A 265 0.63 -6.41 -7.45
CA HIS A 265 1.38 -5.37 -6.77
C HIS A 265 2.38 -5.98 -5.79
N ILE A 266 3.61 -5.48 -5.81
CA ILE A 266 4.67 -5.81 -4.84
C ILE A 266 4.79 -4.62 -3.90
N HIS A 267 4.65 -4.86 -2.59
CA HIS A 267 4.79 -3.84 -1.56
C HIS A 267 6.26 -3.60 -1.25
N ILE A 268 6.62 -2.33 -1.05
CA ILE A 268 7.82 -1.94 -0.30
C ILE A 268 7.38 -1.01 0.83
N ILE A 269 7.63 -1.40 2.07
CA ILE A 269 7.08 -0.76 3.26
C ILE A 269 8.09 -0.71 4.40
N SER A 270 8.18 0.40 5.12
CA SER A 270 9.02 0.48 6.32
C SER A 270 8.45 -0.31 7.50
N GLU A 271 9.31 -0.82 8.37
CA GLU A 271 8.91 -1.74 9.45
C GLU A 271 8.05 -1.12 10.55
N ASP A 272 8.07 0.20 10.71
CA ASP A 272 7.46 0.93 11.84
C ASP A 272 5.95 0.67 12.03
N MET A 273 5.21 0.39 10.95
CA MET A 273 3.74 0.26 10.93
C MET A 273 2.99 1.50 11.44
N HIS A 274 3.65 2.66 11.50
CA HIS A 274 3.10 3.92 11.98
C HIS A 274 2.33 4.62 10.87
N SER A 275 1.01 4.78 11.04
CA SER A 275 0.16 5.48 10.06
C SER A 275 -1.27 5.77 10.55
N PRO A 276 -1.89 6.88 10.14
CA PRO A 276 -3.34 7.09 10.23
C PRO A 276 -4.19 6.02 9.51
N ALA A 277 -3.67 5.36 8.48
CA ALA A 277 -4.33 4.25 7.77
C ALA A 277 -4.08 2.86 8.40
N MET A 278 -3.22 2.76 9.41
CA MET A 278 -3.16 1.59 10.29
C MET A 278 -4.38 1.64 11.24
N LYS A 279 -5.47 0.97 10.84
CA LYS A 279 -6.82 1.10 11.42
C LYS A 279 -7.46 -0.20 11.92
N ARG A 280 -6.95 -1.37 11.53
CA ARG A 280 -7.57 -2.68 11.79
C ARG A 280 -6.51 -3.74 12.06
N ARG A 281 -6.82 -4.76 12.87
CA ARG A 281 -6.00 -5.98 13.03
C ARG A 281 -5.53 -6.55 11.69
N VAL A 282 -6.42 -6.63 10.72
CA VAL A 282 -6.12 -7.18 9.39
C VAL A 282 -5.17 -6.31 8.56
N HIS A 283 -5.03 -5.00 8.86
CA HIS A 283 -4.00 -4.15 8.25
C HIS A 283 -2.62 -4.41 8.86
N PHE A 284 -2.54 -4.71 10.16
CA PHE A 284 -1.27 -5.01 10.83
C PHE A 284 -0.79 -6.42 10.50
N ASN A 285 -1.66 -7.42 10.64
CA ASN A 285 -1.31 -8.83 10.42
C ASN A 285 -0.95 -9.13 8.96
N SER A 286 -1.41 -8.35 7.98
CA SER A 286 -1.06 -8.61 6.58
C SER A 286 0.43 -8.37 6.26
N PHE A 287 1.11 -7.49 7.02
CA PHE A 287 2.55 -7.18 6.89
C PHE A 287 3.44 -7.76 8.00
N ASN A 288 2.85 -8.39 9.03
CA ASN A 288 3.55 -8.86 10.24
C ASN A 288 3.19 -10.31 10.61
N SER A 289 2.80 -11.11 9.62
CA SER A 289 2.57 -12.55 9.74
C SER A 289 3.00 -13.26 8.45
N LYS A 290 2.91 -14.59 8.42
CA LYS A 290 3.11 -15.41 7.20
C LYS A 290 2.15 -15.09 6.04
N PHE A 291 1.23 -14.14 6.20
CA PHE A 291 0.45 -13.60 5.09
C PHE A 291 1.27 -12.68 4.17
N PHE A 292 2.35 -12.09 4.68
CA PHE A 292 3.38 -11.46 3.86
C PHE A 292 4.38 -12.52 3.40
N VAL A 293 4.80 -12.46 2.14
CA VAL A 293 5.87 -13.28 1.58
C VAL A 293 6.93 -12.34 1.01
N ASN A 294 8.16 -12.43 1.49
CA ASN A 294 9.22 -11.51 1.10
C ASN A 294 9.77 -11.88 -0.29
N LEU A 295 10.24 -10.89 -1.05
CA LEU A 295 10.62 -11.05 -2.46
C LEU A 295 11.91 -11.88 -2.66
N ASP A 296 12.74 -11.99 -1.62
CA ASP A 296 13.92 -12.84 -1.53
C ASP A 296 13.58 -14.33 -1.33
N GLU A 297 12.47 -14.65 -0.66
CA GLU A 297 12.02 -16.04 -0.42
C GLU A 297 11.61 -16.79 -1.71
N PHE A 298 11.39 -16.10 -2.83
CA PHE A 298 10.92 -16.71 -4.07
C PHE A 298 12.04 -17.40 -4.90
N PRO A 299 11.74 -18.51 -5.60
CA PRO A 299 10.46 -19.23 -5.63
C PRO A 299 10.22 -20.08 -4.37
N LEU A 300 8.97 -20.14 -3.91
CA LEU A 300 8.58 -20.96 -2.76
C LEU A 300 8.50 -22.46 -3.10
N ASP A 301 8.77 -23.30 -2.10
CA ASP A 301 8.48 -24.73 -2.14
C ASP A 301 7.00 -25.01 -2.43
N LYS A 302 6.73 -26.09 -3.18
CA LYS A 302 5.37 -26.45 -3.65
C LYS A 302 4.37 -26.71 -2.52
N ASP A 303 4.88 -27.12 -1.36
CA ASP A 303 4.10 -27.44 -0.16
C ASP A 303 4.05 -26.28 0.86
N ASP A 304 4.52 -25.07 0.50
CA ASP A 304 4.42 -23.90 1.38
C ASP A 304 2.95 -23.54 1.68
N VAL A 305 2.60 -23.56 2.96
CA VAL A 305 1.27 -23.25 3.51
C VAL A 305 0.75 -21.84 3.17
N ARG A 306 1.60 -20.96 2.63
CA ARG A 306 1.26 -19.62 2.15
C ARG A 306 0.69 -19.63 0.74
N ILE A 307 0.97 -20.66 -0.07
CA ILE A 307 0.41 -20.84 -1.41
C ILE A 307 -1.11 -21.06 -1.30
N PRO A 308 -1.95 -20.24 -1.99
CA PRO A 308 -3.39 -20.43 -1.99
C PRO A 308 -3.80 -21.84 -2.48
N GLY A 309 -4.42 -22.61 -1.59
CA GLY A 309 -4.94 -23.95 -1.90
C GLY A 309 -4.18 -25.10 -1.23
N VAL A 310 -2.88 -24.92 -0.93
CA VAL A 310 -2.04 -25.97 -0.28
C VAL A 310 -2.54 -26.30 1.12
N SER A 311 -2.69 -25.28 1.98
CA SER A 311 -3.21 -25.46 3.35
C SER A 311 -4.56 -24.77 3.52
N LYS A 312 -5.61 -25.57 3.73
CA LYS A 312 -7.00 -25.09 3.85
C LYS A 312 -7.17 -24.19 5.07
N GLY A 313 -7.24 -22.87 4.84
CA GLY A 313 -7.51 -21.86 5.85
C GLY A 313 -6.28 -21.24 6.51
N ALA A 314 -5.06 -21.69 6.20
CA ALA A 314 -3.84 -21.15 6.82
C ALA A 314 -3.68 -19.63 6.63
N THR A 315 -3.91 -19.13 5.42
CA THR A 315 -3.88 -17.68 5.11
C THR A 315 -4.91 -16.87 5.90
N ASN A 316 -6.09 -17.44 6.19
CA ASN A 316 -7.09 -16.81 7.07
C ASN A 316 -6.64 -16.80 8.54
N LEU A 317 -5.95 -17.85 8.99
CA LEU A 317 -5.39 -17.91 10.35
C LEU A 317 -4.26 -16.89 10.54
N PHE A 318 -3.41 -16.66 9.53
CA PHE A 318 -2.37 -15.63 9.58
C PHE A 318 -2.95 -14.22 9.76
N ILE A 319 -4.06 -13.91 9.08
CA ILE A 319 -4.77 -12.62 9.22
C ILE A 319 -5.56 -12.51 10.54
N LYS A 320 -6.20 -13.60 10.99
CA LYS A 320 -7.04 -13.60 12.21
C LYS A 320 -6.27 -13.89 13.51
N GLY A 321 -4.98 -14.16 13.43
CA GLY A 321 -4.11 -14.45 14.57
C GLY A 321 -3.85 -13.27 15.50
N ASP A 322 -3.19 -13.57 16.61
CA ASP A 322 -2.72 -12.58 17.59
C ASP A 322 -1.77 -11.56 16.95
N MET A 323 -1.97 -10.27 17.25
CA MET A 323 -1.05 -9.22 16.82
C MET A 323 0.20 -9.20 17.69
N VAL A 324 1.36 -9.47 17.08
CA VAL A 324 2.67 -9.46 17.74
C VAL A 324 3.49 -8.27 17.22
N CYS A 325 4.02 -7.44 18.12
CA CYS A 325 4.83 -6.29 17.73
C CYS A 325 6.04 -6.71 16.87
N TRP A 326 6.27 -5.99 15.78
CA TRP A 326 7.39 -6.23 14.86
C TRP A 326 8.75 -6.07 15.55
N ARG A 327 8.87 -5.16 16.52
CA ARG A 327 10.10 -4.87 17.26
C ARG A 327 10.25 -5.71 18.53
N CYS A 328 9.64 -5.32 19.66
CA CYS A 328 9.82 -6.01 20.94
C CYS A 328 9.14 -7.39 21.06
N LYS A 329 8.43 -7.88 20.03
CA LYS A 329 7.70 -9.17 20.00
C LYS A 329 6.62 -9.34 21.08
N ARG A 330 6.18 -8.27 21.74
CA ARG A 330 5.02 -8.29 22.65
C ARG A 330 3.74 -8.66 21.90
N ASN A 331 2.97 -9.58 22.47
CA ASN A 331 1.67 -10.02 21.93
C ASN A 331 0.51 -9.17 22.52
N PHE A 332 -0.35 -8.65 21.65
CA PHE A 332 -1.53 -7.83 21.95
C PHE A 332 -2.87 -8.54 21.69
N LYS A 333 -2.84 -9.80 21.25
CA LYS A 333 -4.00 -10.62 20.89
C LYS A 333 -4.90 -9.89 19.88
N ASN A 334 -6.11 -9.52 20.30
CA ASN A 334 -7.08 -8.75 19.52
C ASN A 334 -7.16 -7.26 19.93
N GLN A 335 -6.34 -6.79 20.87
CA GLN A 335 -6.45 -5.46 21.49
C GLN A 335 -5.80 -4.36 20.62
N PHE A 336 -6.37 -4.09 19.45
CA PHE A 336 -5.78 -3.19 18.43
C PHE A 336 -5.50 -1.77 18.94
N LYS A 337 -6.31 -1.23 19.87
CA LYS A 337 -6.05 0.07 20.50
C LYS A 337 -4.71 0.10 21.24
N GLN A 338 -4.44 -0.90 22.07
CA GLN A 338 -3.18 -1.01 22.81
C GLN A 338 -1.98 -1.29 21.89
N LEU A 339 -2.18 -2.05 20.81
CA LEU A 339 -1.15 -2.20 19.78
C LEU A 339 -0.83 -0.84 19.16
N LYS A 340 -1.84 -0.06 18.77
CA LYS A 340 -1.61 1.25 18.13
C LYS A 340 -0.88 2.21 19.08
N GLU A 341 -1.33 2.33 20.33
CA GLU A 341 -0.65 3.10 21.38
C GLU A 341 0.81 2.65 21.59
N HIS A 342 1.10 1.37 21.42
CA HIS A 342 2.46 0.83 21.47
C HIS A 342 3.28 1.10 20.21
N LEU A 343 2.67 1.13 19.02
CA LEU A 343 3.34 1.48 17.76
C LEU A 343 3.77 2.95 17.74
N GLU A 344 3.05 3.86 18.39
CA GLU A 344 3.53 5.25 18.61
C GLU A 344 4.86 5.22 19.41
N MET A 345 4.90 4.51 20.54
CA MET A 345 6.11 4.42 21.39
C MET A 345 7.28 3.70 20.69
N GLU A 346 7.01 2.65 19.91
CA GLU A 346 8.04 1.95 19.12
C GLU A 346 8.55 2.83 17.98
N TYR A 347 7.69 3.63 17.34
CA TYR A 347 8.07 4.61 16.31
C TYR A 347 8.94 5.74 16.88
N ASP A 348 8.58 6.34 18.02
CA ASP A 348 9.42 7.36 18.68
C ASP A 348 10.80 6.78 19.05
N ALA A 349 10.82 5.56 19.60
CA ALA A 349 12.05 4.86 19.95
C ALA A 349 12.81 4.27 18.75
N TRP A 350 12.24 4.27 17.54
CA TRP A 350 12.86 3.82 16.29
C TRP A 350 13.32 4.99 15.42
N SER A 351 12.58 6.09 15.35
CA SER A 351 12.89 7.28 14.55
C SER A 351 14.00 8.16 15.17
N THR A 352 14.33 7.92 16.45
CA THR A 352 15.37 8.66 17.22
C THR A 352 16.66 7.88 17.46
N VAL A 353 16.84 6.76 16.75
CA VAL A 353 18.14 6.06 16.60
C VAL A 353 18.91 6.75 15.49
#